data_AF-A0A7C3NEE6-F1
#
_entry.id   AF-A0A7C3NEE6-F1
#
_cell.length_a   1.000
_cell.length_b   1.000
_cell.length_c   1.000
_cell.angle_alpha   90.00
_cell.angle_beta   90.00
_cell.angle_gamma   90.00
#
_symmetry.space_group_name_H-M   'P 1'
#
loop_
_entity.id
_entity.type
_entity.pdbx_description
1 polymer ?
#
loop_
_entity_poly.entity_id
_entity_poly.type
_entity_poly.pdbx_seq_one_letter_code
_entity_poly.pdbx_strand_id
1 'polypeptide(L)'
;MLNSAKLQDFKKKAYQALDNRVRIITAGMGLNELRAVLRGDPPTEKPNPRYKVHTTSFLFHIRPRYYEKASTIFTHTFRLGFFTAFFFFVEIFTGLILMIFYTPSPEKAYDSILNLMSNVPFGQMMRDIHRIGAEGMVAFTVLHMLRTYLTGSYKKERSFTWLTGVVLLLITLLLSFSGYLLPWDQLAYWAVTIGTSMVEAAPLFGNEVNLLLRGAPDIAADGLLRFYLIHVVLAPLAAILVISIHYYKVSREHGISLPAKYEEGNVPPEAKKEARQRIDFIPDLLTHEVFLTALGLLALVVGAAYIYHAPLENVANPLQTPLDTKAPWYFLWLQGMLKIDPAAIFESLFARVGIEIELSYLLNSKQIMGIVLPTILFGLLFAVPYLDRNPHRSLFKRPIAVSIGLFFVLVLVMLTYMGQPGYGIETPAATRIIQDLAPEEGEGPLREIPFDQLQPGVYEVNITRAEKLCPELDFGCPALEEVFAEYTRRINQAAEEGKLPNVQAVMVIEDWQKDLRKVTPRIIWSDPVTGETKTYERHIFLHRNRGGD
;
A
#
# COMPACT_ATOMS: atom_id res chain seq x y z
N MET A 1 -2.15 43.29 35.34
CA MET A 1 -3.57 42.95 35.17
C MET A 1 -4.15 43.86 34.08
N LEU A 2 -4.67 43.30 32.98
CA LEU A 2 -5.36 44.09 31.96
C LEU A 2 -6.69 44.61 32.54
N ASN A 3 -6.92 45.93 32.51
CA ASN A 3 -8.20 46.53 32.90
C ASN A 3 -9.36 45.87 32.11
N SER A 4 -10.50 45.62 32.77
CA SER A 4 -11.66 44.91 32.20
C SER A 4 -12.13 45.48 30.85
N ALA A 5 -12.04 46.80 30.68
CA ALA A 5 -12.34 47.50 29.43
C ALA A 5 -11.40 47.12 28.26
N LYS A 6 -10.09 46.98 28.53
CA LYS A 6 -9.11 46.54 27.50
C LYS A 6 -9.33 45.08 27.11
N LEU A 7 -9.74 44.23 28.06
CA LEU A 7 -10.06 42.82 27.78
C LEU A 7 -11.33 42.69 26.95
N GLN A 8 -12.36 43.51 27.21
CA GLN A 8 -13.57 43.53 26.40
C GLN A 8 -13.34 44.06 24.98
N ASP A 9 -12.55 45.13 24.83
CA ASP A 9 -12.16 45.66 23.52
C ASP A 9 -11.34 44.63 22.72
N PHE A 10 -10.39 43.95 23.38
CA PHE A 10 -9.63 42.86 22.77
C PHE A 10 -10.55 41.70 22.33
N LYS A 11 -11.48 41.24 23.18
CA LYS A 11 -12.45 40.20 22.81
C LYS A 11 -13.32 40.62 21.63
N LYS A 12 -13.76 41.89 21.59
CA LYS A 12 -14.56 42.43 20.47
C LYS A 12 -13.77 42.45 19.18
N LYS A 13 -12.52 42.94 19.20
CA LYS A 13 -11.63 42.94 18.04
C LYS A 13 -11.28 41.53 17.57
N ALA A 14 -11.00 40.61 18.49
CA ALA A 14 -10.75 39.21 18.19
C ALA A 14 -11.99 38.53 17.56
N TYR A 15 -13.18 38.78 18.12
CA TYR A 15 -14.43 38.28 17.57
C TYR A 15 -14.70 38.87 16.18
N GLN A 16 -14.50 40.17 15.96
CA GLN A 16 -14.64 40.80 14.65
C GLN A 16 -13.62 40.27 13.64
N ALA A 17 -12.38 40.04 14.05
CA ALA A 17 -11.36 39.42 13.20
C ALA A 17 -11.76 37.98 12.83
N LEU A 18 -12.24 37.19 13.78
CA LEU A 18 -12.73 35.84 13.56
C LEU A 18 -13.97 35.83 12.65
N ASP A 19 -14.96 36.69 12.91
CA ASP A 19 -16.17 36.85 12.10
C ASP A 19 -15.82 37.26 10.66
N ASN A 20 -14.90 38.21 10.47
CA ASN A 20 -14.40 38.58 9.15
C ASN A 20 -13.73 37.40 8.43
N ARG A 21 -12.90 36.61 9.14
CA ARG A 21 -12.28 35.41 8.55
C ARG A 21 -13.31 34.35 8.17
N VAL A 22 -14.29 34.10 9.04
CA VAL A 22 -15.39 33.18 8.75
C VAL A 22 -16.20 33.67 7.56
N ARG A 23 -16.58 34.95 7.49
CA ARG A 23 -17.26 35.55 6.33
C ARG A 23 -16.47 35.41 5.04
N ILE A 24 -15.15 35.50 5.08
CA ILE A 24 -14.30 35.25 3.90
C ILE A 24 -14.38 33.79 3.46
N ILE A 25 -14.30 32.84 4.40
CA ILE A 25 -14.32 31.40 4.12
C ILE A 25 -15.70 30.96 3.61
N THR A 26 -16.77 31.34 4.32
CA THR A 26 -18.16 30.98 4.05
C THR A 26 -18.82 31.86 2.98
N ALA A 27 -18.05 32.79 2.41
CA ALA A 27 -18.48 33.74 1.41
C ALA A 27 -19.72 34.58 1.79
N GLY A 28 -19.69 35.10 3.02
CA GLY A 28 -20.61 36.13 3.50
C GLY A 28 -21.34 35.81 4.79
N MET A 29 -21.37 34.54 5.22
CA MET A 29 -22.03 34.16 6.48
C MET A 29 -21.14 34.46 7.69
N GLY A 30 -21.65 35.26 8.63
CA GLY A 30 -21.00 35.51 9.91
C GLY A 30 -21.01 34.29 10.84
N LEU A 31 -20.29 34.38 11.95
CA LEU A 31 -20.13 33.29 12.91
C LEU A 31 -21.47 32.87 13.55
N ASN A 32 -22.30 33.84 13.90
CA ASN A 32 -23.62 33.60 14.48
C ASN A 32 -24.59 33.00 13.48
N GLU A 33 -24.51 33.47 12.23
CA GLU A 33 -25.33 32.97 11.13
C GLU A 33 -24.96 31.53 10.79
N LEU A 34 -23.67 31.22 10.67
CA LEU A 34 -23.19 29.85 10.48
C LEU A 34 -23.69 28.94 11.60
N ARG A 35 -23.69 29.41 12.85
CA ARG A 35 -24.21 28.64 14.00
C ARG A 35 -25.72 28.47 13.99
N ALA A 36 -26.48 29.46 13.51
CA ALA A 36 -27.92 29.36 13.32
C ALA A 36 -28.24 28.33 12.23
N VAL A 37 -27.57 28.43 11.09
CA VAL A 37 -27.69 27.51 9.96
C VAL A 37 -27.31 26.07 10.35
N LEU A 38 -26.22 25.87 11.11
CA LEU A 38 -25.84 24.55 11.64
C LEU A 38 -26.86 23.96 12.63
N ARG A 39 -27.70 24.79 13.26
CA ARG A 39 -28.81 24.36 14.13
C ARG A 39 -30.11 24.11 13.35
N GLY A 40 -30.14 24.38 12.05
CA GLY A 40 -31.34 24.31 11.22
C GLY A 40 -32.24 25.55 11.34
N ASP A 41 -31.77 26.63 11.97
CA ASP A 41 -32.51 27.89 12.03
C ASP A 41 -32.50 28.57 10.64
N PRO A 42 -33.59 29.25 10.25
CA PRO A 42 -33.62 29.98 8.99
C PRO A 42 -32.56 31.10 8.98
N PRO A 43 -31.90 31.36 7.84
CA PRO A 43 -30.86 32.37 7.75
C PRO A 43 -31.41 33.76 8.09
N THR A 44 -30.74 34.46 9.00
CA THR A 44 -31.12 35.80 9.49
C THR A 44 -30.43 36.92 8.72
N GLU A 45 -29.29 36.65 8.08
CA GLU A 45 -28.55 37.63 7.27
C GLU A 45 -28.66 37.31 5.77
N LYS A 46 -29.09 38.29 4.96
CA LYS A 46 -29.03 38.14 3.49
C LYS A 46 -27.56 38.21 3.04
N PRO A 47 -27.06 37.22 2.28
CA PRO A 47 -25.70 37.27 1.74
C PRO A 47 -25.48 38.55 0.94
N ASN A 48 -24.46 39.32 1.27
CA ASN A 48 -24.19 40.58 0.59
C ASN A 48 -23.89 40.32 -0.90
N PRO A 49 -24.69 40.85 -1.85
CA PRO A 49 -24.52 40.58 -3.28
C PRO A 49 -23.21 41.13 -3.87
N ARG A 50 -22.50 42.04 -3.17
CA ARG A 50 -21.16 42.52 -3.54
C ARG A 50 -20.03 41.56 -3.18
N TYR A 51 -20.25 40.61 -2.26
CA TYR A 51 -19.27 39.55 -2.05
C TYR A 51 -19.31 38.63 -3.27
N LYS A 52 -18.44 38.92 -4.25
CA LYS A 52 -18.08 37.94 -5.29
C LYS A 52 -17.38 36.78 -4.58
N VAL A 53 -18.18 35.80 -4.17
CA VAL A 53 -17.83 34.51 -3.55
C VAL A 53 -16.55 33.90 -4.14
N HIS A 54 -16.33 34.17 -5.42
CA HIS A 54 -15.28 33.61 -6.28
C HIS A 54 -13.96 34.37 -6.25
N THR A 55 -13.84 35.55 -5.64
CA THR A 55 -12.56 36.32 -5.65
C THR A 55 -11.83 36.33 -4.31
N THR A 56 -12.52 36.01 -3.20
CA THR A 56 -11.95 36.09 -1.84
C THR A 56 -11.98 34.77 -1.07
N SER A 57 -12.81 33.79 -1.44
CA SER A 57 -12.86 32.49 -0.75
C SER A 57 -12.00 31.45 -1.47
N PHE A 58 -10.90 31.04 -0.84
CA PHE A 58 -10.05 29.93 -1.29
C PHE A 58 -10.82 28.62 -1.44
N LEU A 59 -11.74 28.34 -0.50
CA LEU A 59 -12.54 27.11 -0.49
C LEU A 59 -13.42 26.99 -1.74
N PHE A 60 -14.07 28.08 -2.15
CA PHE A 60 -14.87 28.09 -3.38
C PHE A 60 -14.04 28.16 -4.66
N HIS A 61 -12.72 28.39 -4.60
CA HIS A 61 -11.86 28.15 -5.76
C HIS A 61 -11.71 26.65 -6.04
N ILE A 62 -11.61 25.83 -4.99
CA ILE A 62 -11.37 24.38 -5.08
C ILE A 62 -12.67 23.59 -5.21
N ARG A 63 -13.72 23.96 -4.47
CA ARG A 63 -15.00 23.25 -4.41
C ARG A 63 -16.14 24.08 -5.04
N PRO A 64 -17.13 23.45 -5.68
CA PRO A 64 -18.30 24.15 -6.19
C PRO A 64 -19.19 24.61 -5.03
N ARG A 65 -19.99 25.64 -5.29
CA ARG A 65 -20.93 26.19 -4.31
C ARG A 65 -22.06 25.22 -3.97
N TYR A 66 -22.50 24.44 -4.95
CA TYR A 66 -23.57 23.47 -4.79
C TYR A 66 -23.28 22.20 -5.59
N TYR A 67 -23.93 21.12 -5.21
CA TYR A 67 -23.94 19.84 -5.91
C TYR A 67 -25.38 19.46 -6.26
N GLU A 68 -25.57 18.63 -7.29
CA GLU A 68 -26.89 18.04 -7.55
C GLU A 68 -27.18 16.94 -6.50
N LYS A 69 -28.39 16.93 -5.93
CA LYS A 69 -28.82 16.03 -4.84
C LYS A 69 -28.53 14.56 -5.10
N ALA A 70 -28.78 14.08 -6.32
CA ALA A 70 -28.53 12.67 -6.64
C ALA A 70 -27.03 12.34 -6.81
N SER A 71 -26.15 13.33 -7.00
CA SER A 71 -24.70 13.12 -7.04
C SER A 71 -24.10 12.89 -5.64
N THR A 72 -24.76 13.37 -4.58
CA THR A 72 -24.28 13.28 -3.20
C THR A 72 -24.73 12.02 -2.47
N ILE A 73 -25.53 11.16 -3.13
CA ILE A 73 -25.98 9.87 -2.59
C ILE A 73 -24.76 9.01 -2.25
N PHE A 74 -24.68 8.56 -1.00
CA PHE A 74 -23.54 7.78 -0.51
C PHE A 74 -23.34 6.49 -1.31
N THR A 75 -24.39 5.70 -1.54
CA THR A 75 -24.31 4.43 -2.30
C THR A 75 -23.93 4.62 -3.77
N HIS A 76 -24.09 5.82 -4.31
CA HIS A 76 -23.67 6.10 -5.68
C HIS A 76 -22.16 6.27 -5.75
N THR A 77 -21.56 7.11 -4.90
CA THR A 77 -20.13 7.48 -5.00
C THR A 77 -19.23 6.75 -4.01
N PHE A 78 -19.81 6.19 -2.95
CA PHE A 78 -19.16 5.72 -1.71
C PHE A 78 -18.16 6.73 -1.13
N ARG A 79 -18.26 8.01 -1.54
CA ARG A 79 -17.29 9.07 -1.25
C ARG A 79 -15.84 8.67 -1.55
N LEU A 80 -15.60 7.76 -2.49
CA LEU A 80 -14.27 7.19 -2.76
C LEU A 80 -13.25 8.27 -3.16
N GLY A 81 -13.62 9.21 -4.04
CA GLY A 81 -12.72 10.30 -4.42
C GLY A 81 -12.45 11.30 -3.30
N PHE A 82 -13.38 11.46 -2.35
CA PHE A 82 -13.16 12.23 -1.13
C PHE A 82 -12.17 11.51 -0.21
N PHE A 83 -12.35 10.20 0.02
CA PHE A 83 -11.44 9.42 0.85
C PHE A 83 -10.04 9.31 0.24
N THR A 84 -9.90 9.18 -1.08
CA THR A 84 -8.59 9.25 -1.74
C THR A 84 -7.87 10.57 -1.45
N ALA A 85 -8.57 11.70 -1.53
CA ALA A 85 -8.00 13.00 -1.18
C ALA A 85 -7.71 13.14 0.32
N PHE A 86 -8.59 12.62 1.17
CA PHE A 86 -8.38 12.56 2.63
C PHE A 86 -7.07 11.82 2.96
N PHE A 87 -6.87 10.61 2.42
CA PHE A 87 -5.64 9.86 2.62
C PHE A 87 -4.43 10.61 2.08
N PHE A 88 -4.51 11.21 0.89
CA PHE A 88 -3.42 12.04 0.38
C PHE A 88 -3.02 13.15 1.36
N PHE A 89 -3.98 13.86 1.96
CA PHE A 89 -3.66 14.88 2.98
C PHE A 89 -3.09 14.27 4.26
N VAL A 90 -3.62 13.13 4.73
CA VAL A 90 -3.03 12.39 5.86
C VAL A 90 -1.56 12.08 5.57
N GLU A 91 -1.24 11.51 4.41
CA GLU A 91 0.12 11.17 3.99
C GLU A 91 1.05 12.39 3.94
N ILE A 92 0.57 13.53 3.44
CA ILE A 92 1.34 14.78 3.46
C ILE A 92 1.64 15.21 4.89
N PHE A 93 0.64 15.23 5.78
CA PHE A 93 0.85 15.69 7.15
C PHE A 93 1.75 14.75 7.95
N THR A 94 1.52 13.44 7.87
CA THR A 94 2.34 12.45 8.58
C THR A 94 3.74 12.40 7.99
N GLY A 95 3.89 12.44 6.66
CA GLY A 95 5.18 12.44 5.96
C GLY A 95 6.03 13.66 6.31
N LEU A 96 5.43 14.86 6.38
CA LEU A 96 6.14 16.08 6.81
C LEU A 96 6.66 16.01 8.25
N ILE A 97 5.98 15.28 9.13
CA ILE A 97 6.45 15.07 10.51
C ILE A 97 7.57 14.02 10.52
N LEU A 98 7.38 12.90 9.82
CA LEU A 98 8.35 11.80 9.75
C LEU A 98 9.68 12.26 9.14
N MET A 99 9.65 13.12 8.12
CA MET A 99 10.87 13.59 7.46
C MET A 99 11.79 14.41 8.38
N ILE A 100 11.28 14.98 9.48
CA ILE A 100 12.10 15.72 10.46
C ILE A 100 13.04 14.78 11.22
N PHE A 101 12.64 13.52 11.38
CA PHE A 101 13.36 12.52 12.17
C PHE A 101 14.09 11.48 11.31
N TYR A 102 13.86 11.48 9.99
CA TYR A 102 14.42 10.50 9.07
C TYR A 102 15.72 10.99 8.42
N THR A 103 16.70 10.09 8.28
CA THR A 103 17.96 10.38 7.56
C THR A 103 18.08 9.49 6.31
N PRO A 104 18.09 10.04 5.07
CA PRO A 104 18.14 9.26 3.84
C PRO A 104 19.57 8.78 3.50
N SER A 105 20.15 7.93 4.35
CA SER A 105 21.47 7.31 4.15
C SER A 105 21.42 5.84 4.56
N PRO A 106 21.96 4.88 3.79
CA PRO A 106 21.91 3.47 4.13
C PRO A 106 22.42 3.13 5.54
N GLU A 107 23.41 3.88 6.03
CA GLU A 107 24.03 3.71 7.34
C GLU A 107 23.14 4.20 8.50
N LYS A 108 22.16 5.06 8.23
CA LYS A 108 21.34 5.72 9.25
C LYS A 108 19.84 5.60 9.04
N ALA A 109 19.37 5.19 7.86
CA ALA A 109 17.96 5.15 7.52
C ALA A 109 17.22 4.22 8.46
N TYR A 110 17.68 2.98 8.58
CA TYR A 110 17.12 1.98 9.48
C TYR A 110 17.15 2.44 10.96
N ASP A 111 18.31 2.89 11.43
CA ASP A 111 18.46 3.39 12.80
C ASP A 111 17.59 4.62 13.09
N SER A 112 17.35 5.48 12.10
CA SER A 112 16.47 6.64 12.25
C SER A 112 15.01 6.22 12.46
N ILE A 113 14.58 5.12 11.83
CA ILE A 113 13.25 4.52 12.07
C ILE A 113 13.18 3.89 13.47
N LEU A 114 14.20 3.15 13.90
CA LEU A 114 14.26 2.61 15.26
C LEU A 114 14.21 3.71 16.33
N ASN A 115 14.96 4.79 16.13
CA ASN A 115 14.96 5.96 17.00
C ASN A 115 13.61 6.69 17.00
N LEU A 116 12.97 6.81 15.83
CA LEU A 116 11.61 7.36 15.73
C LEU A 116 10.62 6.53 16.55
N MET A 117 10.67 5.20 16.45
CA MET A 117 9.73 4.32 17.14
C MET A 117 9.93 4.32 18.66
N SER A 118 11.16 4.42 19.14
CA SER A 118 11.51 4.29 20.56
C SER A 118 11.59 5.63 21.31
N ASN A 119 12.17 6.66 20.69
CA ASN A 119 12.56 7.89 21.39
C ASN A 119 11.67 9.10 21.07
N VAL A 120 10.87 9.06 20.00
CA VAL A 120 9.99 10.18 19.61
C VAL A 120 8.59 9.92 20.17
N PRO A 121 8.01 10.86 20.95
CA PRO A 121 6.63 10.72 21.43
C PRO A 121 5.66 10.52 20.27
N PHE A 122 4.86 9.46 20.32
CA PHE A 122 3.95 9.05 19.26
C PHE A 122 4.63 8.74 17.90
N GLY A 123 5.95 8.52 17.86
CA GLY A 123 6.69 8.26 16.63
C GLY A 123 6.24 6.97 15.94
N GLN A 124 6.08 5.88 16.69
CA GLN A 124 5.51 4.63 16.16
C GLN A 124 4.09 4.83 15.62
N MET A 125 3.21 5.48 16.38
CA MET A 125 1.83 5.76 15.92
C MET A 125 1.82 6.59 14.63
N MET A 126 2.71 7.59 14.50
CA MET A 126 2.81 8.41 13.29
C MET A 126 3.26 7.58 12.08
N ARG A 127 4.25 6.68 12.28
CA ARG A 127 4.72 5.74 11.27
C ARG A 127 3.60 4.78 10.85
N ASP A 128 2.86 4.24 11.81
CA ASP A 128 1.77 3.31 11.56
C ASP A 128 0.61 3.99 10.81
N ILE A 129 0.26 5.24 11.17
CA ILE A 129 -0.74 6.04 10.45
C ILE A 129 -0.29 6.34 9.02
N HIS A 130 0.96 6.73 8.79
CA HIS A 130 1.49 6.96 7.45
C HIS A 130 1.46 5.67 6.62
N ARG A 131 1.82 4.53 7.23
CA ARG A 131 1.79 3.26 6.52
C ARG A 131 0.37 2.85 6.14
N ILE A 132 -0.56 2.78 7.10
CA ILE A 132 -1.95 2.38 6.84
C ILE A 132 -2.67 3.41 5.96
N GLY A 133 -2.30 4.69 6.06
CA GLY A 133 -2.82 5.76 5.22
C GLY A 133 -2.39 5.60 3.76
N ALA A 134 -1.14 5.20 3.49
CA ALA A 134 -0.69 4.84 2.15
C ALA A 134 -1.44 3.63 1.58
N GLU A 135 -1.63 2.57 2.37
CA GLU A 135 -2.42 1.39 1.97
C GLU A 135 -3.88 1.78 1.66
N GLY A 136 -4.47 2.64 2.50
CA GLY A 136 -5.80 3.21 2.29
C GLY A 136 -5.88 4.06 1.03
N MET A 137 -4.89 4.91 0.76
CA MET A 137 -4.84 5.75 -0.44
C MET A 137 -4.88 4.90 -1.71
N VAL A 138 -4.07 3.83 -1.77
CA VAL A 138 -4.05 2.91 -2.91
C VAL A 138 -5.40 2.22 -3.06
N ALA A 139 -5.93 1.62 -1.98
CA ALA A 139 -7.20 0.90 -2.00
C ALA A 139 -8.36 1.79 -2.47
N PHE A 140 -8.51 2.98 -1.89
CA PHE A 140 -9.58 3.92 -2.25
C PHE A 140 -9.43 4.46 -3.67
N THR A 141 -8.20 4.68 -4.15
CA THR A 141 -7.95 5.09 -5.55
C THR A 141 -8.39 3.99 -6.53
N VAL A 142 -8.00 2.74 -6.28
CA VAL A 142 -8.39 1.60 -7.13
C VAL A 142 -9.91 1.40 -7.12
N LEU A 143 -10.55 1.45 -5.95
CA LEU A 143 -12.00 1.39 -5.82
C LEU A 143 -12.69 2.56 -6.55
N HIS A 144 -12.12 3.76 -6.48
CA HIS A 144 -12.63 4.93 -7.20
C HIS A 144 -12.58 4.71 -8.72
N MET A 145 -11.47 4.17 -9.23
CA MET A 145 -11.31 3.81 -10.65
C MET A 145 -12.31 2.73 -11.07
N LEU A 146 -12.45 1.66 -10.28
CA LEU A 146 -13.39 0.58 -10.56
C LEU A 146 -14.84 1.08 -10.60
N ARG A 147 -15.26 1.85 -9.59
CA ARG A 147 -16.61 2.43 -9.53
C ARG A 147 -16.86 3.36 -10.70
N THR A 148 -15.91 4.22 -11.07
CA THR A 148 -16.08 5.16 -12.19
C THR A 148 -16.15 4.44 -13.54
N TYR A 149 -15.42 3.32 -13.69
CA TYR A 149 -15.53 2.43 -14.83
C TYR A 149 -16.91 1.78 -14.94
N LEU A 150 -17.34 1.11 -13.86
CA LEU A 150 -18.60 0.39 -13.74
C LEU A 150 -19.81 1.32 -13.98
N THR A 151 -19.82 2.49 -13.37
CA THR A 151 -20.89 3.49 -13.54
C THR A 151 -20.81 4.31 -14.84
N GLY A 152 -19.78 4.06 -15.67
CA GLY A 152 -19.57 4.81 -16.92
C GLY A 152 -19.43 6.31 -16.70
N SER A 153 -18.83 6.70 -15.58
CA SER A 153 -18.66 8.11 -15.18
C SER A 153 -17.67 8.86 -16.07
N TYR A 154 -16.79 8.14 -16.77
CA TYR A 154 -15.81 8.68 -17.69
C TYR A 154 -16.38 9.11 -19.06
N LYS A 155 -17.64 8.77 -19.36
CA LYS A 155 -18.22 8.99 -20.70
C LYS A 155 -18.53 10.46 -20.97
N LYS A 156 -18.64 10.78 -22.27
CA LYS A 156 -18.97 12.11 -22.81
C LYS A 156 -17.89 13.13 -22.44
N GLU A 157 -18.29 14.24 -21.84
CA GLU A 157 -17.41 15.37 -21.52
C GLU A 157 -16.37 15.04 -20.44
N ARG A 158 -16.54 13.95 -19.69
CA ARG A 158 -15.67 13.56 -18.56
C ARG A 158 -14.49 12.66 -18.95
N SER A 159 -14.22 12.48 -20.25
CA SER A 159 -13.10 11.66 -20.74
C SER A 159 -11.75 12.21 -20.26
N PHE A 160 -11.59 13.52 -20.24
CA PHE A 160 -10.38 14.17 -19.72
C PHE A 160 -10.25 14.04 -18.18
N THR A 161 -11.37 14.07 -17.46
CA THR A 161 -11.37 13.78 -16.01
C THR A 161 -10.90 12.35 -15.73
N TRP A 162 -11.31 11.39 -16.55
CA TRP A 162 -10.81 10.02 -16.46
C TRP A 162 -9.31 9.93 -16.74
N LEU A 163 -8.83 10.61 -17.78
CA LEU A 163 -7.39 10.70 -18.10
C LEU A 163 -6.57 11.17 -16.91
N THR A 164 -6.97 12.28 -16.29
CA THR A 164 -6.30 12.78 -15.07
C THR A 164 -6.40 11.80 -13.90
N GLY A 165 -7.50 11.05 -13.78
CA GLY A 165 -7.64 9.97 -12.80
C GLY A 165 -6.67 8.81 -13.02
N VAL A 166 -6.43 8.39 -14.27
CA VAL A 166 -5.42 7.36 -14.60
C VAL A 166 -4.01 7.86 -14.25
N VAL A 167 -3.69 9.12 -14.57
CA VAL A 167 -2.41 9.73 -14.17
C VAL A 167 -2.27 9.77 -12.65
N LEU A 168 -3.32 10.13 -11.91
CA LEU A 168 -3.32 10.11 -10.45
C LEU A 168 -3.13 8.70 -9.89
N LEU A 169 -3.74 7.67 -10.49
CA LEU A 169 -3.49 6.28 -10.10
C LEU A 169 -2.00 5.94 -10.23
N LEU A 170 -1.36 6.30 -11.34
CA LEU A 170 0.08 6.06 -11.54
C LEU A 170 0.94 6.82 -10.52
N ILE A 171 0.60 8.08 -10.22
CA ILE A 171 1.31 8.86 -9.19
C ILE A 171 1.11 8.25 -7.80
N THR A 172 -0.08 7.77 -7.46
CA THR A 172 -0.35 7.08 -6.18
C THR A 172 0.49 5.81 -6.05
N LEU A 173 0.57 5.01 -7.12
CA LEU A 173 1.41 3.81 -7.14
C LEU A 173 2.91 4.16 -7.02
N LEU A 174 3.37 5.24 -7.67
CA LEU A 174 4.74 5.73 -7.56
C LEU A 174 5.06 6.27 -6.15
N LEU A 175 4.15 7.04 -5.53
CA LEU A 175 4.28 7.51 -4.15
C LEU A 175 4.46 6.33 -3.20
N SER A 176 3.58 5.34 -3.31
CA SER A 176 3.61 4.16 -2.45
C SER A 176 4.87 3.31 -2.67
N PHE A 177 5.28 3.10 -3.93
CA PHE A 177 6.51 2.36 -4.27
C PHE A 177 7.77 3.08 -3.77
N SER A 178 7.87 4.39 -3.99
CA SER A 178 9.05 5.18 -3.60
C SER A 178 9.19 5.31 -2.07
N GLY A 179 8.08 5.44 -1.36
CA GLY A 179 8.05 5.47 0.11
C GLY A 179 8.38 4.11 0.74
N TYR A 180 8.06 3.02 0.04
CA TYR A 180 8.33 1.65 0.50
C TYR A 180 9.81 1.38 0.77
N LEU A 181 10.73 2.02 0.02
CA LEU A 181 12.18 1.86 0.17
C LEU A 181 12.72 2.49 1.46
N LEU A 182 12.08 3.55 1.96
CA LEU A 182 12.67 4.46 2.94
C LEU A 182 13.01 3.81 4.30
N PRO A 183 12.26 2.82 4.82
CA PRO A 183 12.65 2.12 6.04
C PRO A 183 14.01 1.41 5.95
N TRP A 184 14.47 1.08 4.74
CA TRP A 184 15.74 0.39 4.48
C TRP A 184 15.86 -0.97 5.19
N ASP A 185 14.75 -1.71 5.20
CA ASP A 185 14.70 -3.10 5.65
C ASP A 185 14.82 -4.09 4.48
N GLN A 186 14.98 -5.38 4.80
CA GLN A 186 15.18 -6.45 3.81
C GLN A 186 14.07 -6.50 2.75
N LEU A 187 12.80 -6.63 3.16
CA LEU A 187 11.66 -6.65 2.24
C LEU A 187 11.60 -5.41 1.36
N ALA A 188 11.79 -4.21 1.93
CA ALA A 188 11.78 -2.96 1.17
C ALA A 188 12.87 -2.90 0.11
N TYR A 189 14.10 -3.21 0.50
CA TYR A 189 15.27 -3.16 -0.37
C TYR A 189 15.13 -4.12 -1.56
N TRP A 190 14.74 -5.37 -1.29
CA TRP A 190 14.64 -6.38 -2.35
C TRP A 190 13.40 -6.21 -3.22
N ALA A 191 12.25 -5.82 -2.66
CA ALA A 191 11.07 -5.49 -3.46
C ALA A 191 11.35 -4.37 -4.48
N VAL A 192 12.08 -3.34 -4.06
CA VAL A 192 12.44 -2.20 -4.93
C VAL A 192 13.56 -2.56 -5.91
N THR A 193 14.52 -3.39 -5.49
CA THR A 193 15.55 -3.93 -6.39
C THR A 193 14.93 -4.74 -7.52
N ILE A 194 13.98 -5.63 -7.20
CA ILE A 194 13.20 -6.38 -8.19
C ILE A 194 12.43 -5.41 -9.10
N GLY A 195 11.68 -4.45 -8.52
CA GLY A 195 10.88 -3.51 -9.31
C GLY A 195 11.72 -2.63 -10.26
N THR A 196 12.88 -2.14 -9.83
CA THR A 196 13.79 -1.35 -10.67
C THR A 196 14.50 -2.21 -11.72
N SER A 197 14.76 -3.49 -11.45
CA SER A 197 15.35 -4.39 -12.45
C SER A 197 14.41 -4.66 -13.63
N MET A 198 13.11 -4.47 -13.45
CA MET A 198 12.15 -4.53 -14.55
C MET A 198 12.32 -3.35 -15.49
N VAL A 199 12.64 -2.16 -14.98
CA VAL A 199 12.88 -0.95 -15.78
C VAL A 199 14.10 -1.12 -16.67
N GLU A 200 15.13 -1.80 -16.18
CA GLU A 200 16.30 -2.19 -16.99
C GLU A 200 15.91 -3.02 -18.21
N ALA A 201 14.89 -3.87 -18.07
CA ALA A 201 14.38 -4.69 -19.15
C ALA A 201 13.57 -3.89 -20.19
N ALA A 202 13.31 -2.59 -19.98
CA ALA A 202 12.60 -1.78 -20.94
C ALA A 202 13.40 -1.63 -22.26
N PRO A 203 12.74 -1.73 -23.43
CA PRO A 203 13.42 -1.59 -24.71
C PRO A 203 14.01 -0.18 -24.87
N LEU A 204 15.12 -0.10 -25.63
CA LEU A 204 15.85 1.13 -25.98
C LEU A 204 16.70 1.71 -24.85
N PHE A 205 16.07 2.34 -23.84
CA PHE A 205 16.76 3.16 -22.84
C PHE A 205 16.67 2.61 -21.40
N GLY A 206 16.35 1.31 -21.25
CA GLY A 206 16.13 0.70 -19.94
C GLY A 206 17.35 0.80 -19.01
N ASN A 207 18.55 0.55 -19.54
CA ASN A 207 19.80 0.62 -18.78
C ASN A 207 20.10 2.04 -18.30
N GLU A 208 19.96 3.04 -19.18
CA GLU A 208 20.22 4.44 -18.88
C GLU A 208 19.21 4.98 -17.86
N VAL A 209 17.93 4.63 -18.01
CA VAL A 209 16.88 5.00 -17.05
C VAL A 209 17.12 4.34 -15.71
N ASN A 210 17.50 3.05 -15.68
CA ASN A 210 17.78 2.35 -14.43
C ASN A 210 19.01 2.95 -13.71
N LEU A 211 20.08 3.26 -14.43
CA LEU A 211 21.26 3.93 -13.88
C LEU A 211 20.92 5.35 -13.36
N LEU A 212 20.03 6.08 -14.05
CA LEU A 212 19.54 7.38 -13.58
C LEU A 212 18.63 7.25 -12.36
N LEU A 213 17.90 6.15 -12.20
CA LEU A 213 17.07 5.93 -11.01
C LEU A 213 17.91 5.47 -9.81
N ARG A 214 18.81 4.50 -10.00
CA ARG A 214 19.62 3.89 -8.95
C ARG A 214 20.84 4.72 -8.54
N GLY A 215 21.42 5.47 -9.48
CA GLY A 215 22.68 6.18 -9.29
C GLY A 215 23.92 5.30 -9.25
N ALA A 216 23.76 3.99 -9.16
CA ALA A 216 24.79 2.97 -9.23
C ALA A 216 24.21 1.70 -9.90
N PRO A 217 25.02 0.65 -10.13
CA PRO A 217 24.51 -0.64 -10.63
C PRO A 217 23.39 -1.21 -9.75
N ASP A 218 23.56 -1.09 -8.43
CA ASP A 218 22.61 -1.54 -7.41
C ASP A 218 22.01 -0.35 -6.65
N ILE A 219 20.91 -0.59 -5.93
CA ILE A 219 20.32 0.40 -5.04
C ILE A 219 21.27 0.62 -3.86
N ALA A 220 21.87 1.81 -3.78
CA ALA A 220 22.79 2.19 -2.70
C ALA A 220 22.42 3.58 -2.17
N ALA A 221 23.40 4.31 -1.61
CA ALA A 221 23.18 5.65 -1.04
C ALA A 221 22.53 6.63 -2.03
N ASP A 222 23.02 6.69 -3.27
CA ASP A 222 22.46 7.57 -4.30
C ASP A 222 21.03 7.20 -4.68
N GLY A 223 20.74 5.89 -4.76
CA GLY A 223 19.40 5.38 -5.06
C GLY A 223 18.40 5.73 -3.95
N LEU A 224 18.79 5.53 -2.69
CA LEU A 224 17.97 5.89 -1.55
C LEU A 224 17.65 7.39 -1.53
N LEU A 225 18.66 8.24 -1.75
CA LEU A 225 18.47 9.70 -1.79
C LEU A 225 17.53 10.13 -2.93
N ARG A 226 17.64 9.53 -4.11
CA ARG A 226 16.76 9.83 -5.26
C ARG A 226 15.33 9.39 -4.98
N PHE A 227 15.13 8.21 -4.41
CA PHE A 227 13.81 7.72 -4.00
C PHE A 227 13.18 8.62 -2.93
N TYR A 228 13.98 9.06 -1.94
CA TYR A 228 13.55 10.04 -0.96
C TYR A 228 13.09 11.36 -1.61
N LEU A 229 13.86 11.91 -2.55
CA LEU A 229 13.49 13.14 -3.28
C LEU A 229 12.21 12.96 -4.11
N ILE A 230 12.07 11.82 -4.78
CA ILE A 230 10.87 11.48 -5.55
C ILE A 230 9.66 11.41 -4.61
N HIS A 231 9.78 10.70 -3.49
CA HIS A 231 8.69 10.45 -2.56
C HIS A 231 8.26 11.72 -1.80
N VAL A 232 9.21 12.53 -1.33
CA VAL A 232 8.92 13.67 -0.45
C VAL A 232 8.63 14.95 -1.22
N VAL A 233 9.19 15.11 -2.42
CA VAL A 233 9.09 16.37 -3.18
C VAL A 233 8.40 16.18 -4.53
N LEU A 234 8.98 15.39 -5.43
CA LEU A 234 8.57 15.41 -6.84
C LEU A 234 7.16 14.82 -7.03
N ALA A 235 6.91 13.61 -6.52
CA ALA A 235 5.64 12.93 -6.68
C ALA A 235 4.49 13.63 -5.92
N PRO A 236 4.67 14.14 -4.68
CA PRO A 236 3.65 14.94 -4.01
C PRO A 236 3.29 16.22 -4.75
N LEU A 237 4.27 16.96 -5.27
CA LEU A 237 4.00 18.18 -6.05
C LEU A 237 3.30 17.87 -7.37
N ALA A 238 3.69 16.80 -8.06
CA ALA A 238 2.99 16.32 -9.25
C ALA A 238 1.54 15.90 -8.91
N ALA A 239 1.33 15.21 -7.80
CA ALA A 239 0.00 14.85 -7.31
C ALA A 239 -0.85 16.10 -7.05
N ILE A 240 -0.33 17.11 -6.33
CA ILE A 240 -1.03 18.38 -6.07
C ILE A 240 -1.45 19.06 -7.37
N LEU A 241 -0.55 19.12 -8.36
CA LEU A 241 -0.83 19.73 -9.66
C LEU A 241 -1.97 18.99 -10.37
N VAL A 242 -1.89 17.66 -10.49
CA VAL A 242 -2.89 16.88 -11.21
C VAL A 242 -4.21 16.80 -10.45
N ILE A 243 -4.19 16.71 -9.10
CA ILE A 243 -5.39 16.80 -8.24
C ILE A 243 -6.08 18.13 -8.47
N SER A 244 -5.33 19.24 -8.56
CA SER A 244 -5.90 20.56 -8.81
C SER A 244 -6.63 20.62 -10.15
N ILE A 245 -6.03 20.07 -11.21
CA ILE A 245 -6.66 19.96 -12.54
C ILE A 245 -7.90 19.05 -12.48
N HIS A 246 -7.77 17.91 -11.82
CA HIS A 246 -8.85 16.93 -11.68
C HIS A 246 -10.06 17.52 -10.96
N TYR A 247 -9.84 18.15 -9.79
CA TYR A 247 -10.87 18.83 -9.01
C TYR A 247 -11.47 20.01 -9.75
N TYR A 248 -10.68 20.78 -10.49
CA TYR A 248 -11.18 21.86 -11.32
C TYR A 248 -12.19 21.34 -12.36
N LYS A 249 -11.84 20.28 -13.11
CA LYS A 249 -12.73 19.68 -14.11
C LYS A 249 -14.01 19.10 -13.50
N VAL A 250 -13.89 18.42 -12.36
CA VAL A 250 -15.06 17.86 -11.65
C VAL A 250 -15.94 18.97 -11.08
N SER A 251 -15.35 20.01 -10.48
CA SER A 251 -16.09 21.02 -9.72
C SER A 251 -16.65 22.13 -10.61
N ARG A 252 -15.99 22.48 -11.71
CA ARG A 252 -16.32 23.67 -12.51
C ARG A 252 -16.96 23.36 -13.85
N GLU A 253 -16.54 22.28 -14.51
CA GLU A 253 -16.99 22.00 -15.87
C GLU A 253 -18.11 20.95 -15.91
N HIS A 254 -17.87 19.75 -15.37
CA HIS A 254 -18.76 18.61 -15.68
C HIS A 254 -19.61 18.10 -14.50
N GLY A 255 -19.28 18.52 -13.27
CA GLY A 255 -19.93 18.01 -12.07
C GLY A 255 -19.65 16.53 -11.81
N ILE A 256 -20.07 16.06 -10.63
CA ILE A 256 -20.11 14.63 -10.32
C ILE A 256 -21.28 14.03 -11.11
N SER A 257 -21.00 12.96 -11.83
CA SER A 257 -21.99 12.26 -12.64
C SER A 257 -23.16 11.74 -11.79
N LEU A 258 -24.40 11.84 -12.25
CA LEU A 258 -25.56 11.32 -11.53
C LEU A 258 -25.71 9.79 -11.69
N PRO A 259 -26.50 9.11 -10.84
CA PRO A 259 -26.84 7.71 -11.03
C PRO A 259 -27.55 7.50 -12.38
N ALA A 260 -27.20 6.42 -13.08
CA ALA A 260 -27.72 6.14 -14.43
C ALA A 260 -29.27 6.08 -14.46
N LYS A 261 -29.92 5.67 -13.36
CA LYS A 261 -31.38 5.70 -13.19
C LYS A 261 -31.98 7.09 -13.41
N TYR A 262 -31.31 8.16 -12.99
CA TYR A 262 -31.82 9.53 -13.09
C TYR A 262 -31.42 10.22 -14.39
N GLU A 263 -30.23 9.93 -14.94
CA GLU A 263 -29.82 10.51 -16.24
C GLU A 263 -30.51 9.84 -17.43
N GLU A 264 -30.55 8.51 -17.44
CA GLU A 264 -30.95 7.70 -18.61
C GLU A 264 -32.21 6.88 -18.36
N GLY A 265 -32.59 6.70 -17.10
CA GLY A 265 -33.77 5.92 -16.75
C GLY A 265 -35.07 6.64 -17.11
N ASN A 266 -36.10 5.83 -17.35
CA ASN A 266 -37.47 6.31 -17.51
C ASN A 266 -38.11 6.49 -16.11
N VAL A 267 -37.62 7.48 -15.37
CA VAL A 267 -38.21 7.91 -14.09
C VAL A 267 -39.13 9.11 -14.33
N PRO A 268 -40.18 9.30 -13.50
CA PRO A 268 -41.08 10.44 -13.60
C PRO A 268 -40.31 11.77 -13.69
N PRO A 269 -40.78 12.76 -14.47
CA PRO A 269 -40.10 14.05 -14.61
C PRO A 269 -39.82 14.74 -13.27
N GLU A 270 -40.75 14.64 -12.32
CA GLU A 270 -40.60 15.16 -10.96
C GLU A 270 -39.39 14.56 -10.23
N ALA A 271 -39.19 13.24 -10.34
CA ALA A 271 -38.04 12.57 -9.73
C ALA A 271 -36.70 12.98 -10.38
N LYS A 272 -36.69 13.30 -11.69
CA LYS A 272 -35.49 13.85 -12.34
C LYS A 272 -35.19 15.27 -11.87
N LYS A 273 -36.24 16.08 -11.70
CA LYS A 273 -36.13 17.46 -11.19
C LYS A 273 -35.61 17.46 -9.75
N GLU A 274 -36.13 16.59 -8.90
CA GLU A 274 -35.66 16.41 -7.53
C GLU A 274 -34.20 15.93 -7.49
N ALA A 275 -33.82 14.96 -8.34
CA ALA A 275 -32.45 14.47 -8.43
C ALA A 275 -31.43 15.58 -8.80
N ARG A 276 -31.86 16.56 -9.59
CA ARG A 276 -31.06 17.73 -10.02
C ARG A 276 -31.21 18.94 -9.10
N GLN A 277 -32.00 18.83 -8.03
CA GLN A 277 -32.10 19.89 -7.04
C GLN A 277 -30.72 20.20 -6.46
N ARG A 278 -30.44 21.48 -6.27
CA ARG A 278 -29.17 21.94 -5.73
C ARG A 278 -29.15 21.72 -4.22
N ILE A 279 -28.07 21.12 -3.73
CA ILE A 279 -27.70 21.09 -2.32
C ILE A 279 -26.47 21.95 -2.17
N ASP A 280 -26.51 22.89 -1.24
CA ASP A 280 -25.38 23.78 -1.01
C ASP A 280 -24.22 23.03 -0.34
N PHE A 281 -22.99 23.38 -0.72
CA PHE A 281 -21.80 22.79 -0.14
C PHE A 281 -21.68 23.17 1.35
N ILE A 282 -22.01 24.41 1.70
CA ILE A 282 -22.08 24.91 3.07
C ILE A 282 -23.52 25.29 3.37
N PRO A 283 -24.15 24.79 4.44
CA PRO A 283 -23.56 23.94 5.49
C PRO A 283 -23.59 22.43 5.18
N ASP A 284 -24.45 22.00 4.26
CA ASP A 284 -24.97 20.62 4.25
C ASP A 284 -23.86 19.59 3.98
N LEU A 285 -23.16 19.75 2.86
CA LEU A 285 -22.15 18.78 2.44
C LEU A 285 -20.88 18.86 3.29
N LEU A 286 -20.45 20.08 3.63
CA LEU A 286 -19.24 20.33 4.41
C LEU A 286 -19.34 19.73 5.81
N THR A 287 -20.50 19.86 6.48
CA THR A 287 -20.70 19.28 7.81
C THR A 287 -20.55 17.76 7.78
N HIS A 288 -21.10 17.11 6.74
CA HIS A 288 -20.94 15.67 6.54
C HIS A 288 -19.49 15.29 6.22
N GLU A 289 -18.79 16.05 5.37
CA GLU A 289 -17.36 15.80 5.07
C GLU A 289 -16.46 15.99 6.30
N VAL A 290 -16.72 17.00 7.15
CA VAL A 290 -16.01 17.20 8.42
C VAL A 290 -16.26 16.04 9.37
N PHE A 291 -17.50 15.58 9.50
CA PHE A 291 -17.83 14.40 10.30
C PHE A 291 -17.10 13.15 9.81
N LEU A 292 -17.12 12.88 8.49
CA LEU A 292 -16.39 11.75 7.90
C LEU A 292 -14.87 11.86 8.09
N THR A 293 -14.31 13.08 8.01
CA THR A 293 -12.89 13.33 8.27
C THR A 293 -12.55 13.01 9.72
N ALA A 294 -13.34 13.48 10.68
CA ALA A 294 -13.13 13.20 12.09
C ALA A 294 -13.23 11.70 12.40
N LEU A 295 -14.22 11.02 11.79
CA LEU A 295 -14.37 9.58 11.91
C LEU A 295 -13.20 8.81 11.27
N GLY A 296 -12.74 9.25 10.10
CA GLY A 296 -11.58 8.67 9.41
C GLY A 296 -10.30 8.82 10.22
N LEU A 297 -10.03 10.00 10.77
CA LEU A 297 -8.89 10.23 11.66
C LEU A 297 -8.98 9.38 12.93
N LEU A 298 -10.17 9.30 13.55
CA LEU A 298 -10.39 8.44 14.70
C LEU A 298 -10.11 6.96 14.35
N ALA A 299 -10.58 6.49 13.20
CA ALA A 299 -10.35 5.12 12.74
C ALA A 299 -8.85 4.85 12.50
N LEU A 300 -8.11 5.81 11.94
CA LEU A 300 -6.66 5.68 11.74
C LEU A 300 -5.91 5.63 13.07
N VAL A 301 -6.27 6.50 14.01
CA VAL A 301 -5.64 6.52 15.35
C VAL A 301 -5.94 5.23 16.10
N VAL A 302 -7.20 4.78 16.12
CA VAL A 302 -7.57 3.50 16.77
C VAL A 302 -6.90 2.32 16.07
N GLY A 303 -6.84 2.33 14.73
CA GLY A 303 -6.17 1.31 13.94
C GLY A 303 -4.69 1.21 14.27
N ALA A 304 -3.97 2.34 14.26
CA ALA A 304 -2.55 2.40 14.59
C ALA A 304 -2.25 2.08 16.07
N ALA A 305 -3.17 2.40 16.97
CA ALA A 305 -2.96 2.17 18.40
C ALA A 305 -3.22 0.72 18.83
N TYR A 306 -4.13 0.00 18.16
CA TYR A 306 -4.63 -1.29 18.67
C TYR A 306 -4.70 -2.43 17.66
N ILE A 307 -4.64 -2.16 16.35
CA ILE A 307 -4.96 -3.17 15.31
C ILE A 307 -3.77 -3.42 14.39
N TYR A 308 -3.07 -2.36 13.99
CA TYR A 308 -2.08 -2.41 12.94
C TYR A 308 -0.78 -1.75 13.38
N HIS A 309 0.29 -2.53 13.31
CA HIS A 309 1.66 -2.04 13.44
C HIS A 309 2.37 -2.25 12.12
N ALA A 310 2.99 -1.19 11.60
CA ALA A 310 3.69 -1.30 10.34
C ALA A 310 4.90 -2.24 10.51
N PRO A 311 5.03 -3.27 9.67
CA PRO A 311 6.15 -4.21 9.78
C PRO A 311 7.46 -3.47 9.58
N LEU A 312 8.50 -3.85 10.31
CA LEU A 312 9.87 -3.41 10.12
C LEU A 312 10.75 -4.65 10.22
N GLU A 313 11.36 -5.03 9.10
CA GLU A 313 12.22 -6.21 9.09
C GLU A 313 13.63 -5.89 9.56
N ASN A 314 14.54 -6.86 9.46
CA ASN A 314 15.95 -6.61 9.73
C ASN A 314 16.53 -5.62 8.71
N VAL A 315 17.59 -4.92 9.10
CA VAL A 315 18.31 -4.00 8.22
C VAL A 315 18.67 -4.67 6.89
N ALA A 316 18.54 -3.94 5.79
CA ALA A 316 18.82 -4.45 4.46
C ALA A 316 20.27 -4.96 4.34
N ASN A 317 20.43 -6.17 3.83
CA ASN A 317 21.68 -6.79 3.46
C ASN A 317 21.70 -7.05 1.94
N PRO A 318 22.41 -6.23 1.15
CA PRO A 318 22.51 -6.39 -0.30
C PRO A 318 23.10 -7.73 -0.76
N LEU A 319 23.81 -8.45 0.13
CA LEU A 319 24.45 -9.72 -0.20
C LEU A 319 23.56 -10.94 0.08
N GLN A 320 22.39 -10.75 0.69
CA GLN A 320 21.51 -11.83 1.09
C GLN A 320 20.06 -11.49 0.74
N THR A 321 19.55 -12.19 -0.28
CA THR A 321 18.16 -12.07 -0.72
C THR A 321 17.25 -12.99 0.11
N PRO A 322 16.20 -12.46 0.76
CA PRO A 322 15.24 -13.28 1.46
C PRO A 322 14.50 -14.26 0.56
N LEU A 323 14.31 -15.48 1.08
CA LEU A 323 13.62 -16.55 0.36
C LEU A 323 12.18 -16.20 -0.03
N ASP A 324 11.48 -15.44 0.82
CA ASP A 324 10.05 -15.11 0.68
C ASP A 324 9.79 -13.66 0.23
N THR A 325 10.77 -13.05 -0.45
CA THR A 325 10.66 -11.66 -0.93
C THR A 325 9.37 -11.48 -1.74
N LYS A 326 8.52 -10.53 -1.33
CA LYS A 326 7.25 -10.22 -2.00
C LYS A 326 7.10 -8.74 -2.31
N ALA A 327 6.46 -8.47 -3.43
CA ALA A 327 5.98 -7.14 -3.75
C ALA A 327 4.85 -6.73 -2.78
N PRO A 328 4.64 -5.43 -2.57
CA PRO A 328 3.44 -4.93 -1.89
C PRO A 328 2.16 -5.49 -2.52
N TRP A 329 1.09 -5.64 -1.75
CA TRP A 329 -0.12 -6.36 -2.21
C TRP A 329 -0.71 -5.83 -3.52
N TYR A 330 -0.63 -4.51 -3.74
CA TYR A 330 -1.10 -3.84 -4.96
C TYR A 330 -0.20 -4.05 -6.19
N PHE A 331 0.97 -4.66 -6.02
CA PHE A 331 1.89 -5.08 -7.07
C PHE A 331 2.07 -6.60 -7.18
N LEU A 332 1.43 -7.39 -6.31
CA LEU A 332 1.50 -8.86 -6.40
C LEU A 332 1.03 -9.40 -7.75
N TRP A 333 0.05 -8.78 -8.39
CA TRP A 333 -0.36 -9.17 -9.74
C TRP A 333 0.79 -9.03 -10.75
N LEU A 334 1.65 -8.03 -10.61
CA LEU A 334 2.82 -7.85 -11.45
C LEU A 334 3.88 -8.92 -11.17
N GLN A 335 4.14 -9.23 -9.90
CA GLN A 335 5.00 -10.35 -9.52
C GLN A 335 4.46 -11.69 -10.05
N GLY A 336 3.14 -11.91 -9.99
CA GLY A 336 2.51 -13.13 -10.51
C GLY A 336 2.66 -13.26 -12.02
N MET A 337 2.56 -12.15 -12.77
CA MET A 337 2.83 -12.17 -14.21
C MET A 337 4.28 -12.50 -14.53
N LEU A 338 5.25 -12.02 -13.74
CA LEU A 338 6.67 -12.32 -13.96
C LEU A 338 7.02 -13.81 -13.80
N LYS A 339 6.19 -14.58 -13.09
CA LYS A 339 6.33 -16.04 -12.97
C LYS A 339 5.84 -16.79 -14.21
N ILE A 340 5.17 -16.11 -15.14
CA ILE A 340 4.67 -16.71 -16.38
C ILE A 340 5.76 -16.57 -17.44
N ASP A 341 6.22 -17.71 -17.97
CA ASP A 341 7.14 -17.72 -19.11
C ASP A 341 6.36 -17.86 -20.43
N PRO A 342 6.19 -16.77 -21.20
CA PRO A 342 5.50 -16.84 -22.49
C PRO A 342 6.25 -17.73 -23.49
N ALA A 343 7.59 -17.73 -23.49
CA ALA A 343 8.38 -18.54 -24.42
C ALA A 343 8.06 -20.02 -24.20
N ALA A 344 8.18 -20.50 -22.96
CA ALA A 344 7.87 -21.88 -22.61
C ALA A 344 6.44 -22.30 -23.00
N ILE A 345 5.45 -21.41 -22.83
CA ILE A 345 4.07 -21.68 -23.24
C ILE A 345 3.98 -21.88 -24.75
N PHE A 346 4.52 -20.95 -25.56
CA PHE A 346 4.43 -21.05 -27.02
C PHE A 346 5.26 -22.21 -27.56
N GLU A 347 6.47 -22.41 -27.05
CA GLU A 347 7.34 -23.54 -27.39
C GLU A 347 6.62 -24.87 -27.14
N SER A 348 5.96 -25.03 -25.99
CA SER A 348 5.17 -26.23 -25.69
C SER A 348 3.97 -26.42 -26.62
N LEU A 349 3.33 -25.34 -27.07
CA LEU A 349 2.20 -25.40 -28.00
C LEU A 349 2.65 -25.78 -29.41
N PHE A 350 3.77 -25.23 -29.89
CA PHE A 350 4.34 -25.56 -31.19
C PHE A 350 4.89 -26.98 -31.22
N ALA A 351 5.53 -27.44 -30.13
CA ALA A 351 6.00 -28.81 -29.98
C ALA A 351 4.86 -29.83 -30.14
N ARG A 352 3.65 -29.53 -29.66
CA ARG A 352 2.45 -30.38 -29.85
C ARG A 352 2.03 -30.54 -31.32
N VAL A 353 2.42 -29.59 -32.18
CA VAL A 353 2.15 -29.61 -33.63
C VAL A 353 3.39 -30.06 -34.41
N GLY A 354 4.43 -30.53 -33.72
CA GLY A 354 5.68 -31.03 -34.33
C GLY A 354 6.63 -29.93 -34.80
N ILE A 355 6.48 -28.70 -34.29
CA ILE A 355 7.32 -27.56 -34.65
C ILE A 355 8.18 -27.20 -33.43
N GLU A 356 9.49 -27.38 -33.55
CA GLU A 356 10.46 -26.92 -32.54
C GLU A 356 11.00 -25.54 -32.95
N ILE A 357 10.73 -24.53 -32.12
CA ILE A 357 11.21 -23.15 -32.30
C ILE A 357 11.76 -22.71 -30.95
N GLU A 358 12.87 -21.99 -30.94
CA GLU A 358 13.39 -21.33 -29.75
C GLU A 358 12.88 -19.88 -29.72
N LEU A 359 11.96 -19.58 -28.81
CA LEU A 359 11.34 -18.25 -28.63
C LEU A 359 11.93 -17.50 -27.44
N SER A 360 12.76 -18.16 -26.62
CA SER A 360 13.44 -17.61 -25.44
C SER A 360 14.13 -16.25 -25.69
N TYR A 361 14.75 -16.08 -26.86
CA TYR A 361 15.43 -14.83 -27.25
C TYR A 361 14.46 -13.70 -27.63
N LEU A 362 13.30 -14.03 -28.20
CA LEU A 362 12.30 -13.06 -28.69
C LEU A 362 11.29 -12.67 -27.60
N LEU A 363 10.90 -13.63 -26.75
CA LEU A 363 9.86 -13.51 -25.74
C LEU A 363 10.44 -13.57 -24.32
N ASN A 364 11.41 -12.70 -24.04
CA ASN A 364 11.95 -12.58 -22.70
C ASN A 364 10.84 -12.24 -21.70
N SER A 365 10.62 -13.11 -20.72
CA SER A 365 9.53 -12.99 -19.73
C SER A 365 9.56 -11.65 -18.99
N LYS A 366 10.73 -11.16 -18.58
CA LYS A 366 10.88 -9.87 -17.89
C LYS A 366 10.46 -8.70 -18.77
N GLN A 367 10.79 -8.72 -20.06
CA GLN A 367 10.43 -7.64 -20.99
C GLN A 367 8.93 -7.67 -21.31
N ILE A 368 8.42 -8.85 -21.67
CA ILE A 368 7.03 -9.01 -22.11
C ILE A 368 6.07 -8.86 -20.94
N MET A 369 6.23 -9.65 -19.88
CA MET A 369 5.31 -9.66 -18.74
C MET A 369 5.56 -8.49 -17.79
N GLY A 370 6.81 -8.02 -17.70
CA GLY A 370 7.18 -6.95 -16.78
C GLY A 370 7.02 -5.53 -17.32
N ILE A 371 7.19 -5.30 -18.62
CA ILE A 371 7.14 -3.96 -19.21
C ILE A 371 6.05 -3.83 -20.26
N VAL A 372 6.06 -4.66 -21.30
CA VAL A 372 5.16 -4.51 -22.45
C VAL A 372 3.71 -4.68 -22.02
N LEU A 373 3.38 -5.77 -21.34
CA LEU A 373 2.00 -6.07 -20.96
C LEU A 373 1.44 -5.05 -19.95
N PRO A 374 2.11 -4.70 -18.83
CA PRO A 374 1.65 -3.62 -17.95
C PRO A 374 1.46 -2.29 -18.67
N THR A 375 2.36 -1.93 -19.58
CA THR A 375 2.24 -0.70 -20.38
C THR A 375 1.01 -0.74 -21.27
N ILE A 376 0.72 -1.88 -21.91
CA ILE A 376 -0.51 -2.09 -22.67
C ILE A 376 -1.74 -1.99 -21.77
N LEU A 377 -1.72 -2.62 -20.59
CA LEU A 377 -2.85 -2.59 -19.65
C LEU A 377 -3.17 -1.16 -19.17
N PHE A 378 -2.15 -0.39 -18.77
CA PHE A 378 -2.36 1.02 -18.44
C PHE A 378 -2.77 1.83 -19.67
N GLY A 379 -2.16 1.59 -20.84
CA GLY A 379 -2.53 2.22 -22.11
C GLY A 379 -3.99 1.96 -22.50
N LEU A 380 -4.52 0.78 -22.23
CA LEU A 380 -5.93 0.45 -22.42
C LEU A 380 -6.80 1.28 -21.48
N LEU A 381 -6.39 1.51 -20.22
CA LEU A 381 -7.12 2.41 -19.32
C LEU A 381 -7.20 3.83 -19.89
N PHE A 382 -6.13 4.37 -20.48
CA PHE A 382 -6.15 5.65 -21.18
C PHE A 382 -7.16 5.64 -22.35
N ALA A 383 -7.24 4.52 -23.07
CA ALA A 383 -8.10 4.36 -24.24
C ALA A 383 -9.59 4.05 -23.92
N VAL A 384 -9.93 3.65 -22.68
CA VAL A 384 -11.29 3.24 -22.27
C VAL A 384 -12.41 4.18 -22.77
N PRO A 385 -12.32 5.53 -22.61
CA PRO A 385 -13.38 6.43 -23.08
C PRO A 385 -13.62 6.40 -24.59
N TYR A 386 -12.62 5.98 -25.37
CA TYR A 386 -12.65 5.92 -26.82
C TYR A 386 -13.02 4.51 -27.34
N LEU A 387 -12.73 3.48 -26.54
CA LEU A 387 -13.09 2.09 -26.84
C LEU A 387 -14.55 1.79 -26.51
N ASP A 388 -15.07 2.27 -25.38
CA ASP A 388 -16.48 2.08 -25.01
C ASP A 388 -17.40 3.10 -25.71
N ARG A 389 -17.77 2.78 -26.96
CA ARG A 389 -18.68 3.59 -27.79
C ARG A 389 -20.16 3.51 -27.40
N ASN A 390 -20.54 2.69 -26.41
CA ASN A 390 -21.95 2.55 -26.03
C ASN A 390 -22.47 3.91 -25.49
N PRO A 391 -23.64 4.41 -25.93
CA PRO A 391 -24.15 5.70 -25.47
C PRO A 391 -24.67 5.66 -24.03
N HIS A 392 -25.01 4.48 -23.52
CA HIS A 392 -25.52 4.29 -22.17
C HIS A 392 -24.39 4.24 -21.13
N ARG A 393 -24.74 4.58 -19.89
CA ARG A 393 -23.91 4.52 -18.69
C ARG A 393 -24.31 3.40 -17.75
N SER A 394 -25.59 3.00 -17.78
CA SER A 394 -26.11 1.90 -16.96
C SER A 394 -25.32 0.61 -17.17
N LEU A 395 -24.97 -0.06 -16.06
CA LEU A 395 -24.26 -1.34 -16.03
C LEU A 395 -24.93 -2.37 -16.92
N PHE A 396 -26.24 -2.56 -16.76
CA PHE A 396 -27.03 -3.55 -17.47
C PHE A 396 -27.16 -3.27 -18.97
N LYS A 397 -26.93 -2.02 -19.40
CA LYS A 397 -26.97 -1.63 -20.81
C LYS A 397 -25.60 -1.68 -21.49
N ARG A 398 -24.54 -2.07 -20.76
CA ARG A 398 -23.14 -2.15 -21.25
C ARG A 398 -22.52 -3.52 -20.94
N PRO A 399 -23.17 -4.65 -21.27
CA PRO A 399 -22.70 -5.98 -20.86
C PRO A 399 -21.27 -6.26 -21.34
N ILE A 400 -20.91 -5.89 -22.58
CA ILE A 400 -19.57 -6.15 -23.12
C ILE A 400 -18.49 -5.41 -22.32
N ALA A 401 -18.62 -4.09 -22.15
CA ALA A 401 -17.63 -3.29 -21.41
C ALA A 401 -17.55 -3.73 -19.94
N VAL A 402 -18.69 -4.01 -19.30
CA VAL A 402 -18.71 -4.48 -17.91
C VAL A 402 -18.05 -5.86 -17.79
N SER A 403 -18.36 -6.80 -18.69
CA SER A 403 -17.74 -8.13 -18.70
C SER A 403 -16.23 -8.07 -18.91
N ILE A 404 -15.74 -7.22 -19.81
CA ILE A 404 -14.28 -7.02 -20.00
C ILE A 404 -13.63 -6.50 -18.71
N GLY A 405 -14.26 -5.52 -18.05
CA GLY A 405 -13.74 -4.99 -16.79
C GLY A 405 -13.77 -6.00 -15.65
N LEU A 406 -14.83 -6.79 -15.53
CA LEU A 406 -14.92 -7.85 -14.52
C LEU A 406 -13.93 -8.99 -14.79
N PHE A 407 -13.76 -9.37 -16.06
CA PHE A 407 -12.73 -10.34 -16.46
C PHE A 407 -11.33 -9.81 -16.13
N PHE A 408 -11.06 -8.53 -16.40
CA PHE A 408 -9.79 -7.91 -16.03
C PHE A 408 -9.55 -7.95 -14.51
N VAL A 409 -10.56 -7.63 -13.69
CA VAL A 409 -10.46 -7.75 -12.22
C VAL A 409 -10.21 -9.19 -11.80
N LEU A 410 -10.90 -10.17 -12.41
CA LEU A 410 -10.69 -11.59 -12.13
C LEU A 410 -9.25 -12.02 -12.44
N VAL A 411 -8.72 -11.59 -13.59
CA VAL A 411 -7.33 -11.84 -14.00
C VAL A 411 -6.36 -11.21 -13.00
N LEU A 412 -6.58 -9.96 -12.57
CA LEU A 412 -5.74 -9.33 -11.55
C LEU A 412 -5.77 -10.08 -10.22
N VAL A 413 -6.92 -10.58 -9.79
CA VAL A 413 -7.04 -11.39 -8.55
C VAL A 413 -6.29 -12.71 -8.69
N MET A 414 -6.44 -13.40 -9.83
CA MET A 414 -5.70 -14.63 -10.12
C MET A 414 -4.19 -14.37 -10.10
N LEU A 415 -3.72 -13.33 -10.80
CA LEU A 415 -2.31 -12.96 -10.83
C LEU A 415 -1.80 -12.54 -9.45
N THR A 416 -2.60 -11.86 -8.65
CA THR A 416 -2.25 -11.50 -7.26
C THR A 416 -2.03 -12.75 -6.42
N TYR A 417 -2.88 -13.78 -6.59
CA TYR A 417 -2.68 -15.07 -5.95
C TYR A 417 -1.40 -15.76 -6.43
N MET A 418 -1.15 -15.77 -7.75
CA MET A 418 0.09 -16.31 -8.33
C MET A 418 1.35 -15.56 -7.87
N GLY A 419 1.21 -14.27 -7.53
CA GLY A 419 2.27 -13.43 -7.02
C GLY A 419 2.75 -13.79 -5.62
N GLN A 420 1.98 -14.57 -4.84
CA GLN A 420 2.39 -14.98 -3.50
C GLN A 420 3.69 -15.79 -3.52
N PRO A 421 4.59 -15.65 -2.54
CA PRO A 421 5.88 -16.35 -2.51
C PRO A 421 5.75 -17.87 -2.71
N GLY A 422 4.79 -18.51 -2.03
CA GLY A 422 4.58 -19.96 -2.11
C GLY A 422 4.01 -20.48 -3.44
N TYR A 423 3.60 -19.61 -4.37
CA TYR A 423 3.06 -20.06 -5.65
C TYR A 423 4.17 -20.33 -6.66
N GLY A 424 4.30 -21.60 -7.08
CA GLY A 424 5.17 -22.00 -8.20
C GLY A 424 6.67 -21.97 -7.92
N ILE A 425 7.09 -21.90 -6.64
CA ILE A 425 8.51 -21.99 -6.26
C ILE A 425 8.76 -23.34 -5.56
N GLU A 426 9.71 -24.11 -6.08
CA GLU A 426 10.26 -25.31 -5.45
C GLU A 426 11.55 -24.96 -4.70
N THR A 427 11.42 -24.37 -3.50
CA THR A 427 12.58 -24.23 -2.61
C THR A 427 12.94 -25.60 -2.04
N PRO A 428 14.24 -25.98 -1.96
CA PRO A 428 14.64 -27.22 -1.30
C PRO A 428 14.02 -27.33 0.09
N ALA A 429 13.44 -28.49 0.41
CA ALA A 429 12.71 -28.67 1.67
C ALA A 429 13.58 -28.35 2.90
N ALA A 430 14.87 -28.71 2.87
CA ALA A 430 15.81 -28.37 3.94
C ALA A 430 15.93 -26.85 4.16
N THR A 431 16.04 -26.07 3.07
CA THR A 431 16.09 -24.60 3.12
C THR A 431 14.78 -24.03 3.67
N ARG A 432 13.64 -24.53 3.18
CA ARG A 432 12.32 -24.06 3.64
C ARG A 432 12.09 -24.32 5.12
N ILE A 433 12.41 -25.52 5.61
CA ILE A 433 12.21 -25.90 7.01
C ILE A 433 12.99 -24.99 7.94
N ILE A 434 14.27 -24.73 7.65
CA ILE A 434 15.10 -23.85 8.47
C ILE A 434 14.65 -22.40 8.35
N GLN A 435 14.26 -21.95 7.15
CA GLN A 435 13.70 -20.62 6.95
C GLN A 435 12.42 -20.41 7.75
N ASP A 436 11.53 -21.40 7.83
CA ASP A 436 10.28 -21.29 8.57
C ASP A 436 10.50 -21.20 10.10
N LEU A 437 11.61 -21.76 10.61
CA LEU A 437 11.98 -21.66 12.03
C LEU A 437 12.58 -20.30 12.40
N ALA A 438 13.36 -19.72 11.50
CA ALA A 438 13.97 -18.41 11.66
C ALA A 438 13.99 -17.70 10.31
N PRO A 439 12.89 -17.04 9.92
CA PRO A 439 12.83 -16.36 8.64
C PRO A 439 13.81 -15.18 8.65
N GLU A 440 14.30 -14.82 7.47
CA GLU A 440 15.06 -13.59 7.28
C GLU A 440 14.16 -12.35 7.43
N GLU A 441 12.88 -12.52 7.12
CA GLU A 441 11.79 -11.53 7.20
C GLU A 441 10.88 -11.85 8.40
N GLY A 442 10.71 -10.91 9.34
CA GLY A 442 9.79 -11.06 10.49
C GLY A 442 10.35 -11.81 11.71
N GLU A 443 9.48 -12.07 12.70
CA GLU A 443 9.81 -12.86 13.88
C GLU A 443 9.48 -14.34 13.62
N GLY A 444 10.49 -15.21 13.65
CA GLY A 444 10.28 -16.65 13.57
C GLY A 444 10.02 -17.29 14.91
N PRO A 445 9.53 -18.54 14.93
CA PRO A 445 9.35 -19.33 16.14
C PRO A 445 10.58 -19.34 17.05
N LEU A 446 11.80 -19.42 16.48
CA LEU A 446 13.04 -19.39 17.27
C LEU A 446 13.27 -18.08 18.03
N ARG A 447 12.76 -16.95 17.51
CA ARG A 447 12.92 -15.63 18.15
C ARG A 447 11.96 -15.45 19.33
N GLU A 448 10.77 -16.07 19.26
CA GLU A 448 9.75 -16.06 20.32
C GLU A 448 10.15 -16.87 21.56
N ILE A 449 11.11 -17.80 21.43
CA ILE A 449 11.59 -18.58 22.58
C ILE A 449 12.26 -17.65 23.60
N PRO A 450 11.78 -17.62 24.87
CA PRO A 450 12.41 -16.87 25.94
C PRO A 450 13.87 -17.27 26.09
N PHE A 451 14.76 -16.29 26.32
CA PHE A 451 16.20 -16.54 26.34
C PHE A 451 16.59 -17.66 27.32
N ASP A 452 15.98 -17.70 28.49
CA ASP A 452 16.28 -18.69 29.54
C ASP A 452 15.82 -20.11 29.16
N GLN A 453 14.89 -20.25 28.20
CA GLN A 453 14.44 -21.56 27.68
C GLN A 453 15.35 -22.12 26.57
N LEU A 454 16.23 -21.32 25.96
CA LEU A 454 17.15 -21.76 24.89
C LEU A 454 18.36 -22.54 25.45
N GLN A 455 18.14 -23.70 26.05
CA GLN A 455 19.22 -24.44 26.71
C GLN A 455 20.33 -24.85 25.72
N PRO A 456 21.62 -24.66 26.07
CA PRO A 456 22.73 -25.13 25.25
C PRO A 456 22.73 -26.65 25.16
N GLY A 457 22.93 -27.19 23.96
CA GLY A 457 22.85 -28.62 23.72
C GLY A 457 22.86 -28.98 22.24
N VAL A 458 22.99 -30.28 21.97
CA VAL A 458 22.81 -30.85 20.63
C VAL A 458 21.55 -31.69 20.66
N TYR A 459 20.58 -31.31 19.84
CA TYR A 459 19.28 -31.94 19.78
C TYR A 459 19.10 -32.62 18.44
N GLU A 460 18.98 -33.94 18.45
CA GLU A 460 18.91 -34.76 17.24
C GLU A 460 17.47 -35.17 16.96
N VAL A 461 17.02 -34.96 15.73
CA VAL A 461 15.65 -35.28 15.31
C VAL A 461 15.44 -36.79 15.35
N ASN A 462 14.29 -37.23 15.89
CA ASN A 462 13.91 -38.64 16.14
C ASN A 462 14.76 -39.39 17.19
N ILE A 463 15.74 -38.74 17.83
CA ILE A 463 16.55 -39.32 18.91
C ILE A 463 16.25 -38.59 20.23
N THR A 464 16.34 -37.26 20.23
CA THR A 464 16.00 -36.42 21.37
C THR A 464 14.48 -36.27 21.46
N ARG A 465 13.88 -36.66 22.60
CA ARG A 465 12.46 -36.42 22.86
C ARG A 465 12.26 -34.96 23.29
N ALA A 466 11.27 -34.28 22.70
CA ALA A 466 11.00 -32.87 22.98
C ALA A 466 10.81 -32.60 24.48
N GLU A 467 10.00 -33.41 25.17
CA GLU A 467 9.73 -33.33 26.63
C GLU A 467 10.97 -33.46 27.54
N LYS A 468 12.15 -33.73 26.99
CA LYS A 468 13.42 -33.89 27.72
C LYS A 468 14.50 -32.89 27.28
N LEU A 469 14.14 -31.85 26.54
CA LEU A 469 15.10 -30.85 26.04
C LEU A 469 15.75 -30.03 27.17
N CYS A 470 15.03 -29.82 28.27
CA CYS A 470 15.47 -28.97 29.37
C CYS A 470 15.29 -29.63 30.75
N PRO A 471 16.07 -30.68 31.06
CA PRO A 471 15.95 -31.40 32.33
C PRO A 471 16.41 -30.57 33.54
N GLU A 472 17.12 -29.45 33.31
CA GLU A 472 17.69 -28.58 34.35
C GLU A 472 16.73 -27.46 34.80
N LEU A 473 15.59 -27.28 34.12
CA LEU A 473 14.58 -26.25 34.45
C LEU A 473 13.38 -26.89 35.15
N ASP A 474 13.08 -26.46 36.39
CA ASP A 474 11.96 -26.98 37.20
C ASP A 474 10.59 -26.83 36.50
N PHE A 475 10.45 -25.85 35.61
CA PHE A 475 9.23 -25.58 34.83
C PHE A 475 9.33 -26.02 33.37
N GLY A 476 10.42 -26.69 32.96
CA GLY A 476 10.69 -27.11 31.59
C GLY A 476 10.98 -25.95 30.62
N CYS A 477 10.93 -26.22 29.32
CA CYS A 477 11.12 -25.22 28.27
C CYS A 477 10.07 -25.31 27.16
N PRO A 478 8.78 -25.10 27.49
CA PRO A 478 7.67 -25.37 26.58
C PRO A 478 7.81 -24.71 25.20
N ALA A 479 8.38 -23.50 25.12
CA ALA A 479 8.57 -22.83 23.82
C ALA A 479 9.66 -23.52 22.97
N LEU A 480 10.78 -23.92 23.57
CA LEU A 480 11.81 -24.69 22.85
C LEU A 480 11.30 -26.07 22.45
N GLU A 481 10.51 -26.72 23.33
CA GLU A 481 9.87 -28.00 23.04
C GLU A 481 8.93 -27.91 21.85
N GLU A 482 8.10 -26.88 21.80
CA GLU A 482 7.18 -26.64 20.69
C GLU A 482 7.92 -26.41 19.37
N VAL A 483 8.93 -25.53 19.37
CA VAL A 483 9.72 -25.24 18.16
C VAL A 483 10.50 -26.47 17.67
N PHE A 484 11.08 -27.26 18.59
CA PHE A 484 11.81 -28.48 18.21
C PHE A 484 10.86 -29.60 17.75
N ALA A 485 9.67 -29.73 18.35
CA ALA A 485 8.64 -30.64 17.90
C ALA A 485 8.15 -30.28 16.49
N GLU A 486 7.96 -29.00 16.22
CA GLU A 486 7.59 -28.51 14.89
C GLU A 486 8.70 -28.75 13.86
N TYR A 487 9.97 -28.51 14.22
CA TYR A 487 11.12 -28.85 13.39
C TYR A 487 11.15 -30.34 13.02
N THR A 488 10.98 -31.21 14.01
CA THR A 488 10.92 -32.66 13.86
C THR A 488 9.77 -33.09 12.95
N ARG A 489 8.57 -32.54 13.17
CA ARG A 489 7.38 -32.82 12.37
C ARG A 489 7.57 -32.48 10.90
N ARG A 490 8.13 -31.29 10.61
CA ARG A 490 8.38 -30.84 9.23
C ARG A 490 9.41 -31.68 8.51
N ILE A 491 10.48 -32.10 9.21
CA ILE A 491 11.51 -32.97 8.63
C ILE A 491 10.93 -34.35 8.30
N ASN A 492 10.17 -34.94 9.24
CA ASN A 492 9.54 -36.24 9.02
C ASN A 492 8.54 -36.18 7.86
N GLN A 493 7.70 -35.14 7.80
CA GLN A 493 6.80 -34.92 6.68
C GLN A 493 7.56 -34.79 5.34
N ALA A 494 8.63 -34.01 5.30
CA ALA A 494 9.42 -33.85 4.07
C ALA A 494 10.15 -35.15 3.65
N ALA A 495 10.53 -35.99 4.61
CA ALA A 495 11.07 -37.32 4.34
C ALA A 495 10.01 -38.28 3.78
N GLU A 496 8.79 -38.28 4.35
CA GLU A 496 7.65 -39.06 3.86
C GLU A 496 7.21 -38.66 2.44
N GLU A 497 7.26 -37.36 2.13
CA GLU A 497 6.99 -36.81 0.80
C GLU A 497 8.14 -37.10 -0.20
N GLY A 498 9.22 -37.76 0.23
CA GLY A 498 10.38 -38.11 -0.61
C GLY A 498 11.28 -36.92 -0.97
N LYS A 499 11.08 -35.75 -0.34
CA LYS A 499 11.87 -34.53 -0.58
C LYS A 499 13.22 -34.55 0.13
N LEU A 500 13.31 -35.27 1.25
CA LEU A 500 14.54 -35.43 2.06
C LEU A 500 14.80 -36.93 2.35
N PRO A 501 15.21 -37.73 1.36
CA PRO A 501 15.55 -39.13 1.62
C PRO A 501 16.83 -39.24 2.46
N ASN A 502 16.86 -40.24 3.35
CA ASN A 502 17.97 -40.50 4.30
C ASN A 502 18.35 -39.28 5.15
N VAL A 503 17.36 -38.48 5.58
CA VAL A 503 17.62 -37.24 6.31
C VAL A 503 18.20 -37.50 7.70
N GLN A 504 19.22 -36.71 8.04
CA GLN A 504 19.74 -36.54 9.39
C GLN A 504 19.68 -35.06 9.73
N ALA A 505 19.02 -34.72 10.83
CA ALA A 505 18.81 -33.34 11.20
C ALA A 505 19.12 -33.11 12.69
N VAL A 506 19.81 -32.02 12.96
CA VAL A 506 20.22 -31.63 14.30
C VAL A 506 19.96 -30.14 14.52
N MET A 507 19.71 -29.76 15.76
CA MET A 507 19.66 -28.38 16.22
C MET A 507 20.70 -28.20 17.31
N VAL A 508 21.71 -27.38 17.04
CA VAL A 508 22.80 -27.11 17.99
C VAL A 508 22.57 -25.74 18.61
N ILE A 509 22.51 -25.67 19.94
CA ILE A 509 22.45 -24.42 20.70
C ILE A 509 23.74 -24.28 21.50
N GLU A 510 24.45 -23.18 21.30
CA GLU A 510 25.71 -22.88 21.99
C GLU A 510 25.66 -21.48 22.63
N ASP A 511 26.26 -21.36 23.82
CA ASP A 511 26.52 -20.05 24.42
C ASP A 511 27.68 -19.39 23.66
N TRP A 512 27.37 -18.34 22.90
CA TRP A 512 28.34 -17.69 22.01
C TRP A 512 29.05 -16.52 22.69
N GLN A 513 28.29 -15.66 23.36
CA GLN A 513 28.79 -14.55 24.18
C GLN A 513 27.87 -14.33 25.38
N LYS A 514 28.28 -13.46 26.31
CA LYS A 514 27.42 -13.06 27.42
C LYS A 514 26.11 -12.50 26.86
N ASP A 515 24.99 -13.07 27.30
CA ASP A 515 23.64 -12.68 26.86
C ASP A 515 23.36 -12.93 25.36
N LEU A 516 24.12 -13.81 24.69
CA LEU A 516 23.95 -14.16 23.27
C LEU A 516 24.12 -15.67 23.03
N ARG A 517 23.07 -16.30 22.48
CA ARG A 517 23.09 -17.72 22.09
C ARG A 517 23.09 -17.85 20.58
N LYS A 518 23.81 -18.86 20.08
CA LYS A 518 23.84 -19.21 18.66
C LYS A 518 23.08 -20.53 18.47
N VAL A 519 22.05 -20.50 17.63
CA VAL A 519 21.24 -21.66 17.26
C VAL A 519 21.59 -22.02 15.82
N THR A 520 22.02 -23.27 15.60
CA THR A 520 22.40 -23.80 14.30
C THR A 520 21.57 -25.05 13.99
N PRO A 521 20.38 -24.90 13.38
CA PRO A 521 19.73 -26.02 12.71
C PRO A 521 20.56 -26.45 11.50
N ARG A 522 20.73 -27.76 11.36
CA ARG A 522 21.46 -28.39 10.26
C ARG A 522 20.69 -29.60 9.77
N ILE A 523 20.51 -29.70 8.46
CA ILE A 523 19.84 -30.80 7.78
C ILE A 523 20.81 -31.36 6.73
N ILE A 524 21.04 -32.66 6.81
CA ILE A 524 21.85 -33.44 5.88
C ILE A 524 20.92 -34.45 5.21
N TRP A 525 20.92 -34.51 3.89
CA TRP A 525 20.06 -35.44 3.13
C TRP A 525 20.74 -35.91 1.85
N SER A 526 20.27 -37.01 1.28
CA SER A 526 20.68 -37.44 -0.06
C SER A 526 19.82 -36.73 -1.12
N ASP A 527 20.42 -36.11 -2.12
CA ASP A 527 19.69 -35.48 -3.20
C ASP A 527 18.91 -36.56 -4.01
N PRO A 528 17.59 -36.40 -4.21
CA PRO A 528 16.77 -37.43 -4.83
C PRO A 528 17.06 -37.65 -6.33
N VAL A 529 17.71 -36.69 -6.99
CA VAL A 529 18.02 -36.76 -8.43
C VAL A 529 19.45 -37.25 -8.67
N THR A 530 20.40 -36.73 -7.90
CA THR A 530 21.84 -36.97 -8.10
C THR A 530 22.42 -38.01 -7.16
N GLY A 531 21.75 -38.30 -6.03
CA GLY A 531 22.23 -39.20 -4.98
C GLY A 531 23.35 -38.61 -4.11
N GLU A 532 23.80 -37.38 -4.37
CA GLU A 532 24.84 -36.72 -3.60
C GLU A 532 24.35 -36.31 -2.20
N THR A 533 25.24 -36.35 -1.22
CA THR A 533 24.91 -35.87 0.13
C THR A 533 24.95 -34.34 0.14
N LYS A 534 23.80 -33.71 0.39
CA LYS A 534 23.66 -32.27 0.55
C LYS A 534 23.50 -31.92 2.02
N THR A 535 24.06 -30.78 2.41
CA THR A 535 23.95 -30.23 3.76
C THR A 535 23.48 -28.79 3.65
N TYR A 536 22.52 -28.42 4.49
CA TYR A 536 22.09 -27.05 4.68
C TYR A 536 22.08 -26.73 6.17
N GLU A 537 22.80 -25.69 6.56
CA GLU A 537 22.84 -25.17 7.92
C GLU A 537 22.74 -23.66 7.90
N ARG A 538 22.23 -23.08 8.99
CA ARG A 538 22.14 -21.63 9.15
C ARG A 538 22.49 -21.25 10.58
N HIS A 539 23.30 -20.22 10.75
CA HIS A 539 23.62 -19.68 12.06
C HIS A 539 22.66 -18.56 12.42
N ILE A 540 22.00 -18.69 13.56
CA ILE A 540 21.01 -17.73 14.05
C ILE A 540 21.49 -17.24 15.41
N PHE A 541 21.68 -15.94 15.54
CA PHE A 541 22.17 -15.31 16.76
C PHE A 541 21.01 -14.66 17.52
N LEU A 542 20.83 -15.04 18.78
CA LEU A 542 19.68 -14.68 19.58
C LEU A 542 20.12 -14.06 20.91
N HIS A 543 19.93 -12.74 21.05
CA HIS A 543 20.34 -11.98 22.25
C HIS A 543 19.33 -12.15 23.40
N ARG A 544 19.70 -11.87 24.65
CA ARG A 544 18.76 -11.82 25.80
C ARG A 544 17.74 -10.68 25.71
N ASN A 545 18.19 -9.47 25.39
CA ASN A 545 17.35 -8.27 25.29
C ASN A 545 16.77 -8.13 23.87
N ARG A 546 15.78 -8.96 23.51
CA ARG A 546 15.18 -8.93 22.15
C ARG A 546 14.13 -7.85 21.92
N GLY A 547 13.85 -6.99 22.90
CA GLY A 547 12.86 -5.92 22.80
C GLY A 547 11.44 -6.48 22.72
N GLY A 548 10.89 -6.86 23.87
CA GLY A 548 9.55 -7.42 24.01
C GLY A 548 8.91 -7.11 25.37
N ASP A 549 9.32 -5.99 25.98
CA ASP A 549 8.66 -5.34 27.13
C ASP A 549 8.55 -3.84 26.84
#